data_AF-A0A4P7DVL2-F1
#
_entry.id   AF-A0A4P7DVL2-F1
#
_cell.length_a   1.000
_cell.length_b   1.000
_cell.length_c   1.000
_cell.angle_alpha   90.00
_cell.angle_beta   90.00
_cell.angle_gamma   90.00
#
_symmetry.space_group_name_H-M   'P 1'
#
loop_
_entity.id
_entity.type
_entity.pdbx_description
1 polymer ?
#
loop_
_entity_poly.entity_id
_entity_poly.type
_entity_poly.pdbx_seq_one_letter_code
_entity_poly.pdbx_strand_id
1 'polypeptide(L)'
;MKPDLLYLILSISPLISFAQAKPNQAKMEHMESKSSKENLSLVKNFIHDLANEENALDVILSQYVTVNDPSDEMYDYLEVSLQEIRINLMTKKLENIQYKTYSQLPRKEVRDIDPEDMDVNNMYFLYHKDRLVTSIYVEEGKIASFTLVSKGEEMAHFVTY
;
A
#
# COMPACT_ATOMS: atom_id res chain seq x y z
N MET A 1 -63.35 -24.64 -33.64
CA MET A 1 -62.64 -24.53 -34.93
C MET A 1 -62.23 -23.07 -35.10
N LYS A 2 -60.95 -22.88 -35.47
CA LYS A 2 -60.23 -21.69 -36.02
C LYS A 2 -61.06 -20.81 -37.00
N PRO A 3 -60.59 -19.64 -37.50
CA PRO A 3 -59.42 -18.78 -37.15
C PRO A 3 -59.65 -17.24 -37.34
N ASP A 4 -58.56 -16.45 -37.24
CA ASP A 4 -58.28 -15.15 -37.89
C ASP A 4 -59.06 -13.90 -37.40
N LEU A 5 -58.51 -12.68 -37.28
CA LEU A 5 -57.59 -11.97 -38.17
C LEU A 5 -56.93 -10.76 -37.47
N LEU A 6 -55.77 -10.36 -38.02
CA LEU A 6 -54.92 -9.19 -37.76
C LEU A 6 -55.61 -7.86 -37.39
N TYR A 7 -54.94 -7.09 -36.51
CA TYR A 7 -54.71 -5.66 -36.76
C TYR A 7 -53.28 -5.25 -36.37
N LEU A 8 -52.61 -4.66 -37.35
CA LEU A 8 -51.29 -4.04 -37.33
C LEU A 8 -51.48 -2.53 -37.28
N ILE A 9 -50.97 -1.83 -36.26
CA ILE A 9 -50.62 -0.41 -36.36
C ILE A 9 -49.34 -0.13 -35.55
N LEU A 10 -48.36 0.42 -36.26
CA LEU A 10 -47.11 1.00 -35.78
C LEU A 10 -47.36 2.12 -34.75
N SER A 11 -46.58 2.13 -33.68
CA SER A 11 -46.23 3.36 -32.97
C SER A 11 -44.73 3.43 -32.78
N ILE A 12 -44.14 4.38 -33.51
CA ILE A 12 -42.74 4.77 -33.52
C ILE A 12 -42.47 5.58 -32.25
N SER A 13 -41.45 5.20 -31.47
CA SER A 13 -40.85 6.08 -30.45
C SER A 13 -39.45 5.57 -30.05
N PRO A 14 -38.55 6.45 -29.61
CA PRO A 14 -37.25 6.64 -30.24
C PRO A 14 -36.16 5.69 -29.76
N LEU A 15 -35.23 5.43 -30.69
CA LEU A 15 -33.90 4.89 -30.44
C LEU A 15 -33.16 5.80 -29.45
N ILE A 16 -33.18 5.47 -28.17
CA ILE A 16 -32.12 5.88 -27.26
C ILE A 16 -31.08 4.77 -27.29
N SER A 17 -30.19 4.90 -28.26
CA SER A 17 -28.90 4.21 -28.30
C SER A 17 -28.06 4.76 -27.16
N PHE A 18 -27.97 4.05 -26.03
CA PHE A 18 -26.85 4.23 -25.11
C PHE A 18 -25.67 3.42 -25.64
N ALA A 19 -25.03 3.98 -26.67
CA ALA A 19 -23.65 3.68 -26.97
C ALA A 19 -22.77 4.58 -26.09
N GLN A 20 -22.37 4.06 -24.93
CA GLN A 20 -21.04 4.37 -24.39
C GLN A 20 -20.34 3.05 -24.11
N ALA A 21 -19.46 2.71 -25.05
CA ALA A 21 -18.38 1.79 -24.79
C ALA A 21 -17.70 2.16 -23.47
N LYS A 22 -17.50 1.19 -22.59
CA LYS A 22 -16.49 1.28 -21.54
C LYS A 22 -15.21 0.59 -22.05
N PRO A 23 -14.27 1.29 -22.71
CA PRO A 23 -12.89 0.85 -22.72
C PRO A 23 -12.15 1.71 -21.70
N ASN A 24 -12.27 1.41 -20.40
CA ASN A 24 -11.29 1.91 -19.41
C ASN A 24 -11.40 1.34 -17.99
N GLN A 25 -12.41 0.55 -17.63
CA GLN A 25 -12.43 -0.05 -16.28
C GLN A 25 -11.42 -1.21 -16.13
N ALA A 26 -11.21 -2.01 -17.19
CA ALA A 26 -10.22 -3.09 -17.17
C ALA A 26 -8.76 -2.58 -17.17
N LYS A 27 -8.49 -1.32 -17.58
CA LYS A 27 -7.12 -0.78 -17.58
C LYS A 27 -6.67 -0.27 -16.20
N MET A 28 -7.59 0.20 -15.36
CA MET A 28 -7.27 0.65 -14.00
C MET A 28 -7.02 -0.53 -13.05
N GLU A 29 -7.88 -1.55 -13.05
CA GLU A 29 -7.70 -2.75 -12.19
C GLU A 29 -6.40 -3.53 -12.52
N HIS A 30 -5.99 -3.54 -13.80
CA HIS A 30 -4.74 -4.19 -14.21
C HIS A 30 -3.48 -3.34 -13.94
N MET A 31 -3.57 -2.01 -13.85
CA MET A 31 -2.44 -1.15 -13.45
C MET A 31 -2.25 -1.15 -11.94
N GLU A 32 -3.33 -1.06 -11.15
CA GLU A 32 -3.28 -1.15 -9.68
C GLU A 32 -2.73 -2.50 -9.21
N SER A 33 -3.13 -3.61 -9.83
CA SER A 33 -2.65 -4.96 -9.47
C SER A 33 -1.17 -5.20 -9.82
N LYS A 34 -0.66 -4.54 -10.88
CA LYS A 34 0.76 -4.64 -11.25
C LYS A 34 1.63 -3.77 -10.33
N SER A 35 1.22 -2.52 -10.11
CA SER A 35 1.92 -1.59 -9.22
C SER A 35 1.95 -2.09 -7.77
N SER A 36 0.83 -2.60 -7.24
CA SER A 36 0.79 -3.13 -5.87
C SER A 36 1.68 -4.36 -5.65
N LYS A 37 1.85 -5.21 -6.66
CA LYS A 37 2.77 -6.35 -6.59
C LYS A 37 4.23 -5.90 -6.63
N GLU A 38 4.56 -4.94 -7.47
CA GLU A 38 5.90 -4.33 -7.55
C GLU A 38 6.26 -3.65 -6.24
N ASN A 39 5.33 -2.86 -5.68
CA ASN A 39 5.49 -2.19 -4.38
C ASN A 39 5.64 -3.20 -3.23
N LEU A 40 4.86 -4.28 -3.20
CA LEU A 40 5.05 -5.34 -2.20
C LEU A 40 6.42 -6.02 -2.32
N SER A 41 6.89 -6.24 -3.54
CA SER A 41 8.25 -6.76 -3.79
C SER A 41 9.33 -5.79 -3.31
N LEU A 42 9.18 -4.48 -3.56
CA LEU A 42 10.06 -3.44 -3.04
C LEU A 42 10.12 -3.50 -1.51
N VAL A 43 8.97 -3.53 -0.82
CA VAL A 43 8.88 -3.59 0.64
C VAL A 43 9.56 -4.85 1.19
N LYS A 44 9.37 -6.00 0.56
CA LYS A 44 10.04 -7.25 0.97
C LYS A 44 11.55 -7.18 0.82
N ASN A 45 12.04 -6.61 -0.27
CA ASN A 45 13.48 -6.44 -0.51
C ASN A 45 14.09 -5.47 0.49
N PHE A 46 13.43 -4.34 0.75
CA PHE A 46 13.82 -3.39 1.79
C PHE A 46 13.96 -4.07 3.15
N ILE A 47 12.96 -4.85 3.57
CA ILE A 47 12.97 -5.51 4.88
C ILE A 47 14.02 -6.62 4.97
N HIS A 48 14.22 -7.34 3.87
CA HIS A 48 15.28 -8.34 3.78
C HIS A 48 16.67 -7.70 3.92
N ASP A 49 16.92 -6.62 3.19
CA ASP A 49 18.20 -5.91 3.22
C ASP A 49 18.41 -5.18 4.56
N LEU A 50 17.35 -4.66 5.16
CA LEU A 50 17.38 -4.03 6.49
C LEU A 50 17.71 -5.01 7.61
N ALA A 51 17.24 -6.24 7.50
CA ALA A 51 17.52 -7.29 8.47
C ALA A 51 18.95 -7.88 8.34
N ASN A 52 19.67 -7.57 7.27
CA ASN A 52 21.06 -7.96 7.10
C ASN A 52 22.00 -6.92 7.75
N GLU A 53 22.68 -7.30 8.83
CA GLU A 53 23.58 -6.44 9.59
C GLU A 53 24.82 -5.99 8.79
N GLU A 54 25.19 -6.75 7.75
CA GLU A 54 26.32 -6.41 6.87
C GLU A 54 26.00 -5.23 5.94
N ASN A 55 24.72 -4.90 5.75
CA ASN A 55 24.32 -3.76 4.95
C ASN A 55 24.36 -2.49 5.80
N ALA A 56 25.10 -1.48 5.36
CA ALA A 56 25.14 -0.18 6.03
C ALA A 56 23.77 0.56 5.89
N LEU A 57 23.36 1.28 6.93
CA LEU A 57 22.02 1.90 6.97
C LEU A 57 21.87 3.04 5.96
N ASP A 58 22.91 3.85 5.81
CA ASP A 58 23.04 4.90 4.80
C ASP A 58 22.84 4.36 3.38
N VAL A 59 23.40 3.18 3.08
CA VAL A 59 23.21 2.48 1.80
C VAL A 59 21.75 2.05 1.62
N ILE A 60 21.12 1.52 2.68
CA ILE A 60 19.70 1.13 2.63
C ILE A 60 18.80 2.35 2.43
N LEU A 61 19.04 3.45 3.14
CA LEU A 61 18.31 4.71 2.96
C LEU A 61 18.43 5.18 1.51
N SER A 62 19.64 5.30 0.99
CA SER A 62 19.89 5.72 -0.39
C SER A 62 19.22 4.82 -1.43
N GLN A 63 19.24 3.51 -1.20
CA GLN A 63 18.68 2.53 -2.13
C GLN A 63 17.15 2.53 -2.13
N TYR A 64 16.51 2.67 -0.98
CA TYR A 64 15.08 2.38 -0.83
C TYR A 64 14.20 3.60 -0.53
N VAL A 65 14.74 4.63 0.10
CA VAL A 65 13.96 5.73 0.68
C VAL A 65 14.07 6.99 -0.17
N THR A 66 12.95 7.70 -0.34
CA THR A 66 12.90 9.06 -0.88
C THR A 66 12.84 10.03 0.29
N VAL A 67 13.67 11.07 0.25
CA VAL A 67 13.70 12.16 1.24
C VAL A 67 13.55 13.48 0.49
N ASN A 68 12.48 14.21 0.76
CA ASN A 68 12.19 15.51 0.21
C ASN A 68 12.80 16.58 1.13
N ASP A 69 13.65 17.44 0.59
CA ASP A 69 14.43 18.41 1.37
C ASP A 69 15.45 17.74 2.33
N PRO A 70 16.48 17.06 1.76
CA PRO A 70 17.48 16.35 2.56
C PRO A 70 18.27 17.29 3.46
N SER A 71 18.40 16.91 4.73
CA SER A 71 19.31 17.53 5.70
C SER A 71 20.06 16.45 6.47
N ASP A 72 21.26 16.79 6.97
CA ASP A 72 22.06 15.87 7.78
C ASP A 72 21.27 15.39 9.02
N GLU A 73 20.53 16.31 9.66
CA GLU A 73 19.67 15.98 10.80
C GLU A 73 18.55 14.99 10.43
N MET A 74 17.93 15.15 9.25
CA MET A 74 16.92 14.20 8.77
C MET A 74 17.54 12.83 8.50
N TYR A 75 18.70 12.77 7.86
CA TYR A 75 19.36 11.49 7.61
C TYR A 75 19.78 10.79 8.90
N ASP A 76 20.34 11.52 9.88
CA ASP A 76 20.67 10.99 11.19
C ASP A 76 19.43 10.41 11.88
N TYR A 77 18.30 11.12 11.84
CA TYR A 77 17.02 10.65 12.39
C TYR A 77 16.53 9.37 11.69
N LEU A 78 16.60 9.32 10.36
CA LEU A 78 16.16 8.17 9.58
C LEU A 78 17.06 6.96 9.80
N GLU A 79 18.37 7.14 9.93
CA GLU A 79 19.31 6.05 10.26
C GLU A 79 19.00 5.46 11.64
N VAL A 80 18.77 6.30 12.65
CA VAL A 80 18.35 5.84 13.99
C VAL A 80 17.04 5.05 13.90
N SER A 81 16.06 5.57 13.16
CA SER A 81 14.76 4.92 12.98
C SER A 81 14.87 3.55 12.28
N LEU A 82 15.72 3.45 11.25
CA LEU A 82 16.02 2.18 10.59
C LEU A 82 16.75 1.21 11.52
N GLN A 83 17.69 1.70 12.34
CA GLN A 83 18.42 0.87 13.29
C GLN A 83 17.47 0.23 14.31
N GLU A 84 16.47 0.97 14.80
CA GLU A 84 15.45 0.43 15.69
C GLU A 84 14.63 -0.67 15.03
N ILE A 85 14.20 -0.48 13.77
CA ILE A 85 13.50 -1.50 12.99
C ILE A 85 14.40 -2.73 12.80
N ARG A 86 15.68 -2.54 12.43
CA ARG A 86 16.66 -3.63 12.26
C ARG A 86 16.80 -4.47 13.53
N ILE A 87 17.02 -3.84 14.68
CA ILE A 87 17.10 -4.54 15.98
C ILE A 87 15.82 -5.35 16.22
N ASN A 88 14.66 -4.78 15.90
CA ASN A 88 13.39 -5.48 16.03
C ASN A 88 13.33 -6.72 15.11
N LEU A 89 13.79 -6.62 13.87
CA LEU A 89 13.82 -7.69 12.88
C LEU A 89 14.82 -8.80 13.22
N MET A 90 16.00 -8.47 13.74
CA MET A 90 17.05 -9.44 14.12
C MET A 90 16.59 -10.47 15.15
N THR A 91 15.65 -10.08 16.03
CA THR A 91 15.05 -10.99 17.03
C THR A 91 13.97 -11.92 16.45
N LYS A 92 13.72 -11.84 15.14
CA LYS A 92 12.61 -12.51 14.45
C LYS A 92 13.13 -13.35 13.29
N LYS A 93 12.32 -14.33 12.93
CA LYS A 93 12.50 -15.14 11.74
C LYS A 93 11.79 -14.45 10.59
N LEU A 94 12.53 -13.99 9.58
CA LEU A 94 11.97 -13.22 8.46
C LEU A 94 10.90 -14.00 7.69
N GLU A 95 11.04 -15.33 7.62
CA GLU A 95 10.05 -16.22 7.01
C GLU A 95 8.68 -16.21 7.72
N ASN A 96 8.63 -15.74 8.98
CA ASN A 96 7.41 -15.61 9.76
C ASN A 96 6.81 -14.20 9.72
N ILE A 97 7.43 -13.26 8.99
CA ILE A 97 6.88 -11.91 8.80
C ILE A 97 5.70 -11.98 7.84
N GLN A 98 4.56 -11.48 8.30
CA GLN A 98 3.37 -11.32 7.49
C GLN A 98 3.31 -9.90 6.96
N TYR A 99 3.04 -9.76 5.67
CA TYR A 99 2.84 -8.47 5.01
C TYR A 99 1.35 -8.32 4.75
N LYS A 100 0.74 -7.27 5.32
CA LYS A 100 -0.67 -6.95 5.14
C LYS A 100 -0.81 -5.62 4.42
N THR A 101 -1.78 -5.51 3.53
CA THR A 101 -2.23 -4.21 2.99
C THR A 101 -3.28 -3.60 3.90
N TYR A 102 -3.58 -2.31 3.73
CA TYR A 102 -4.62 -1.61 4.50
C TYR A 102 -5.97 -2.35 4.50
N SER A 103 -6.39 -2.87 3.34
CA SER A 103 -7.64 -3.65 3.21
C SER A 103 -7.70 -4.96 4.01
N GLN A 104 -6.53 -5.48 4.42
CA GLN A 104 -6.41 -6.73 5.16
C GLN A 104 -6.35 -6.51 6.68
N LEU A 105 -6.33 -5.25 7.14
CA LEU A 105 -6.29 -4.92 8.55
C LEU A 105 -7.65 -5.14 9.23
N PRO A 106 -7.67 -5.59 10.49
CA PRO A 106 -8.89 -5.59 11.30
C PRO A 106 -9.44 -4.18 11.43
N ARG A 107 -10.78 -4.02 11.36
CA ARG A 107 -11.47 -2.72 11.47
C ARG A 107 -11.07 -1.87 12.68
N LYS A 108 -10.69 -2.52 13.79
CA LYS A 108 -10.20 -1.85 15.00
C LYS A 108 -8.86 -1.14 14.76
N GLU A 109 -7.94 -1.76 14.02
CA GLU A 109 -6.59 -1.22 13.74
C GLU A 109 -6.66 -0.14 12.67
N VAL A 110 -7.54 -0.31 11.69
CA VAL A 110 -7.85 0.71 10.66
C VAL A 110 -8.27 2.04 11.29
N ARG A 111 -8.99 2.01 12.42
CA ARG A 111 -9.44 3.21 13.13
C ARG A 111 -8.33 3.99 13.81
N ASP A 112 -7.21 3.34 14.10
CA ASP A 112 -6.06 3.92 14.80
C ASP A 112 -4.96 4.33 13.80
N ILE A 113 -5.28 4.29 12.51
CA ILE A 113 -4.40 4.73 11.42
C ILE A 113 -5.00 5.97 10.80
N ASP A 114 -4.26 7.07 10.86
CA ASP A 114 -4.56 8.27 10.10
C ASP A 114 -3.73 8.21 8.80
N PRO A 115 -4.35 7.91 7.65
CA PRO A 115 -3.63 7.89 6.38
C PRO A 115 -3.30 9.30 5.86
N GLU A 116 -3.77 10.35 6.53
CA GLU A 116 -3.72 11.73 6.05
C GLU A 116 -4.30 11.82 4.62
N ASP A 117 -3.53 12.37 3.67
CA ASP A 117 -3.88 12.46 2.24
C ASP A 117 -3.24 11.35 1.39
N MET A 118 -2.66 10.32 2.01
CA MET A 118 -1.90 9.27 1.32
C MET A 118 -2.79 8.14 0.77
N ASP A 119 -2.36 7.53 -0.35
CA ASP A 119 -3.08 6.38 -0.91
C ASP A 119 -2.85 5.11 -0.08
N VAL A 120 -3.90 4.68 0.62
CA VAL A 120 -3.90 3.47 1.46
C VAL A 120 -3.55 2.18 0.71
N ASN A 121 -3.67 2.14 -0.61
CA ASN A 121 -3.26 0.98 -1.41
C ASN A 121 -1.74 0.80 -1.46
N ASN A 122 -0.99 1.85 -1.15
CA ASN A 122 0.47 1.83 -1.05
C ASN A 122 0.98 1.70 0.39
N MET A 123 0.08 1.40 1.34
CA MET A 123 0.44 1.15 2.74
C MET A 123 0.58 -0.35 3.02
N TYR A 124 1.71 -0.70 3.65
CA TYR A 124 2.09 -2.05 3.98
C TYR A 124 2.41 -2.16 5.47
N PHE A 125 1.84 -3.17 6.11
CA PHE A 125 1.93 -3.39 7.54
C PHE A 125 2.58 -4.74 7.81
N LEU A 126 3.68 -4.73 8.56
CA LEU A 126 4.46 -5.92 8.84
C LEU A 126 4.12 -6.47 10.22
N TYR A 127 3.71 -7.74 10.28
CA TYR A 127 3.37 -8.40 11.52
C TYR A 127 4.29 -9.59 11.80
N HIS A 128 4.57 -9.80 13.09
CA HIS A 128 5.16 -11.03 13.59
C HIS A 128 4.39 -11.51 14.81
N LYS A 129 3.75 -12.69 14.72
CA LYS A 129 2.88 -13.25 15.78
C LYS A 129 1.84 -12.23 16.28
N ASP A 130 1.09 -11.65 15.33
CA ASP A 130 0.04 -10.65 15.56
C ASP A 130 0.50 -9.33 16.20
N ARG A 131 1.82 -9.09 16.28
CA ARG A 131 2.38 -7.81 16.68
C ARG A 131 2.87 -7.06 15.46
N LEU A 132 2.41 -5.82 15.30
CA LEU A 132 2.93 -4.88 14.32
C LEU A 132 4.41 -4.61 14.60
N VAL A 133 5.22 -4.75 13.57
CA VAL A 133 6.66 -4.51 13.58
C VAL A 133 6.93 -3.11 13.05
N THR A 134 6.43 -2.81 11.85
CA THR A 134 6.54 -1.50 11.20
C THR A 134 5.44 -1.33 10.17
N SER A 135 5.13 -0.08 9.84
CA SER A 135 4.25 0.32 8.77
C SER A 135 5.05 1.10 7.74
N ILE A 136 4.80 0.87 6.44
CA ILE A 136 5.56 1.42 5.33
C ILE A 136 4.60 2.00 4.30
N TYR A 137 4.88 3.21 3.82
CA TYR A 137 4.22 3.83 2.68
C TYR A 137 5.17 3.91 1.48
N VAL A 138 4.67 3.50 0.32
CA VAL A 138 5.41 3.52 -0.95
C VAL A 138 4.85 4.61 -1.85
N GLU A 139 5.72 5.42 -2.41
CA GLU A 139 5.37 6.46 -3.37
C GLU A 139 6.36 6.43 -4.52
N GLU A 140 5.86 6.48 -5.75
CA GLU A 140 6.67 6.50 -6.98
C GLU A 140 7.75 5.40 -7.04
N GLY A 141 7.49 4.23 -6.47
CA GLY A 141 8.41 3.09 -6.47
C GLY A 141 9.55 3.18 -5.45
N LYS A 142 9.42 4.06 -4.46
CA LYS A 142 10.34 4.24 -3.32
C LYS A 142 9.56 4.26 -2.00
N ILE A 143 10.25 4.01 -0.90
CA ILE A 143 9.68 4.18 0.44
C ILE A 143 9.68 5.66 0.77
N ALA A 144 8.50 6.23 0.95
CA ALA A 144 8.37 7.64 1.32
C ALA A 144 8.12 7.82 2.82
N SER A 145 7.64 6.78 3.51
CA SER A 145 7.48 6.79 4.98
C SER A 145 7.66 5.40 5.57
N PHE A 146 8.27 5.32 6.75
CA PHE A 146 8.29 4.11 7.56
C PHE A 146 8.18 4.45 9.05
N THR A 147 7.29 3.78 9.77
CA THR A 147 7.07 4.08 11.19
C THR A 147 7.03 2.81 12.02
N LEU A 148 7.54 2.92 13.24
CA LEU A 148 7.29 1.96 14.30
C LEU A 148 6.02 2.42 14.99
N VAL A 149 4.94 1.65 14.88
CA VAL A 149 3.74 1.97 15.66
C VAL A 149 4.07 1.73 17.14
N SER A 150 4.25 2.82 17.86
CA SER A 150 4.52 2.80 19.29
C SER A 150 3.31 2.16 19.99
N LYS A 151 3.56 1.33 20.99
CA LYS A 151 2.49 0.81 21.84
C LYS A 151 2.00 1.95 22.73
N GLY A 152 0.83 2.50 22.43
CA GLY A 152 0.13 3.50 23.21
C GLY A 152 -1.23 3.79 22.58
N GLU A 153 -2.09 4.57 23.23
CA GLU A 153 -3.37 5.04 22.66
C GLU A 153 -3.18 6.07 21.53
N GLU A 154 -2.00 6.11 20.91
CA GLU A 154 -1.61 7.09 19.90
C GLU A 154 -1.73 6.49 18.50
N MET A 155 -2.29 7.28 17.58
CA MET A 155 -2.52 6.86 16.20
C MET A 155 -1.18 6.67 15.47
N ALA A 156 -1.14 5.70 14.55
CA ALA A 156 -0.01 5.59 13.63
C ALA A 156 -0.07 6.74 12.62
N HIS A 157 0.90 7.66 12.69
CA HIS A 157 1.05 8.77 11.76
C HIS A 157 2.07 8.42 10.68
N PHE A 158 1.66 8.54 9.42
CA PHE A 158 2.56 8.46 8.27
C PHE A 158 2.96 9.88 7.87
N VAL A 159 4.27 10.13 7.80
CA VAL A 159 4.83 11.39 7.31
C VAL A 159 5.83 11.06 6.21
N THR A 160 5.68 11.70 5.06
CA THR A 160 6.69 11.59 4.00
C THR A 160 7.92 12.41 4.37
N TYR A 161 9.10 11.83 4.21
CA TYR A 161 10.37 12.51 4.46
C TYR A 161 10.80 13.37 3.30
#